data_AF-A0A966K3Y1-F1
#
_entry.id   AF-A0A966K3Y1-F1
#
_cell.length_a   1.000
_cell.length_b   1.000
_cell.length_c   1.000
_cell.angle_alpha   90.00
_cell.angle_beta   90.00
_cell.angle_gamma   90.00
#
_symmetry.space_group_name_H-M   'P 1'
#
loop_
_entity.id
_entity.type
_entity.pdbx_description
1 polymer ?
#
loop_
_entity_poly.entity_id
_entity_poly.type
_entity_poly.pdbx_seq_one_letter_code
_entity_poly.pdbx_strand_id
1 'polypeptide(L)'
;VLYIAAMWIAGVMQGLMWRATNPDGTLTYAFIESIKATYPYYVVRFLGGVLYLSGMLLMLMNCFMTIAQGKSVKAPIPAAAAHA
;
A
#
# COMPACT_ATOMS: atom_id res chain seq x y z
N VAL A 1 -7.06 1.61 -0.56
CA VAL A 1 -8.04 0.99 -1.50
C VAL A 1 -7.50 0.91 -2.92
N LEU A 2 -7.07 2.01 -3.54
CA LEU A 2 -6.61 2.03 -4.95
C LEU A 2 -5.48 1.01 -5.25
N TYR A 3 -4.53 0.85 -4.34
CA TYR A 3 -3.44 -0.14 -4.49
C TYR A 3 -3.97 -1.58 -4.54
N ILE A 4 -4.80 -1.96 -3.57
CA ILE A 4 -5.34 -3.33 -3.45
C ILE A 4 -6.22 -3.65 -4.65
N ALA A 5 -7.11 -2.72 -5.03
CA ALA A 5 -7.98 -2.89 -6.19
C ALA A 5 -7.16 -3.11 -7.49
N ALA A 6 -6.13 -2.30 -7.73
CA ALA A 6 -5.26 -2.45 -8.90
C ALA A 6 -4.53 -3.80 -8.91
N MET A 7 -4.04 -4.27 -7.76
CA MET A 7 -3.33 -5.55 -7.66
C MET A 7 -4.24 -6.75 -7.82
N TRP A 8 -5.50 -6.68 -7.34
CA TRP A 8 -6.47 -7.74 -7.56
C TRP A 8 -6.83 -7.88 -9.04
N ILE A 9 -7.13 -6.77 -9.72
CA ILE A 9 -7.50 -6.80 -11.14
C ILE A 9 -6.32 -7.27 -12.00
N ALA A 10 -5.11 -6.76 -11.72
CA ALA A 10 -3.89 -7.19 -12.40
C ALA A 10 -3.63 -8.70 -12.22
N GLY A 11 -3.72 -9.21 -10.98
CA GLY A 11 -3.46 -10.61 -10.67
C GLY A 11 -4.47 -11.56 -11.31
N VAL A 12 -5.77 -11.21 -11.28
CA VAL A 12 -6.82 -12.01 -11.93
C VAL A 12 -6.60 -12.04 -13.43
N MET A 13 -6.30 -10.91 -14.07
CA MET A 13 -6.07 -10.83 -15.50
C MET A 13 -4.83 -11.61 -15.93
N GLN A 14 -3.71 -11.49 -15.22
CA GLN A 14 -2.50 -12.27 -15.51
C GLN A 14 -2.76 -13.78 -15.36
N GLY A 15 -3.43 -14.19 -14.28
CA GLY A 15 -3.77 -15.59 -14.04
C GLY A 15 -4.75 -16.17 -15.07
N LEU A 16 -5.65 -15.35 -15.64
CA LEU A 16 -6.53 -15.74 -16.73
C LEU A 16 -5.78 -15.85 -18.06
N MET A 17 -4.88 -14.92 -18.36
CA MET A 17 -4.10 -14.95 -19.60
C MET A 17 -3.11 -16.12 -19.64
N TRP A 18 -2.49 -16.47 -18.51
CA TRP A 18 -1.54 -17.59 -18.44
C TRP A 18 -2.18 -18.98 -18.56
N ARG A 19 -3.49 -19.10 -18.27
CA ARG A 19 -4.25 -20.34 -18.44
C ARG A 19 -5.08 -20.38 -19.72
N ALA A 20 -5.07 -19.30 -20.52
CA ALA A 20 -5.89 -19.21 -21.71
C ALA A 20 -5.32 -20.10 -22.82
N THR A 21 -6.09 -21.11 -23.19
CA THR A 21 -5.77 -22.02 -24.30
C THR A 21 -6.82 -21.89 -25.39
N ASN A 22 -6.37 -21.88 -26.63
CA ASN A 22 -7.21 -21.92 -27.82
C ASN A 22 -7.84 -23.32 -27.98
N PRO A 23 -8.88 -23.47 -28.82
CA PRO A 23 -9.53 -24.77 -29.09
C PRO A 23 -8.60 -25.84 -29.68
N ASP A 24 -7.45 -25.42 -30.23
CA ASP A 24 -6.38 -26.26 -30.77
C ASP A 24 -5.33 -26.67 -29.71
N GLY A 25 -5.50 -26.25 -28.45
CA GLY A 25 -4.60 -26.56 -27.33
C GLY A 25 -3.38 -25.64 -27.23
N THR A 26 -3.22 -24.67 -28.12
CA THR A 26 -2.12 -23.68 -28.06
C THR A 26 -2.43 -22.58 -27.04
N LEU A 27 -1.40 -21.91 -26.51
CA LEU A 27 -1.59 -20.75 -25.63
C LEU A 27 -2.17 -19.57 -26.43
N THR A 28 -3.26 -18.99 -25.93
CA THR A 28 -3.94 -17.85 -26.56
C THR A 28 -3.12 -16.57 -26.50
N TYR A 29 -2.30 -16.40 -25.45
CA TYR A 29 -1.52 -15.19 -25.23
C TYR A 29 -0.05 -15.50 -25.02
N ALA A 30 0.81 -14.73 -25.69
CA ALA A 30 2.24 -14.73 -25.39
C ALA A 30 2.49 -14.02 -24.05
N PHE A 31 3.55 -14.42 -23.34
CA PHE A 31 3.90 -13.82 -22.04
C PHE A 31 4.05 -12.29 -22.11
N ILE A 32 4.61 -11.79 -23.22
CA ILE A 32 4.79 -10.35 -23.46
C ILE A 32 3.46 -9.58 -23.55
N GLU A 33 2.38 -10.21 -24.00
CA GLU A 33 1.06 -9.59 -24.09
C GLU A 33 0.45 -9.42 -22.69
N SER A 34 0.67 -10.40 -21.81
CA SER A 34 0.26 -10.29 -20.41
C SER A 34 0.97 -9.13 -19.68
N ILE A 35 2.24 -8.86 -20.02
CA ILE A 35 2.99 -7.72 -19.45
C ILE A 35 2.43 -6.40 -19.97
N LYS A 36 2.17 -6.29 -21.27
CA LYS A 36 1.59 -5.07 -21.87
C LYS A 36 0.23 -4.75 -21.26
N ALA A 37 -0.61 -5.75 -21.06
CA ALA A 37 -1.93 -5.58 -20.43
C ALA A 37 -1.81 -5.11 -18.96
N THR A 38 -0.75 -5.50 -18.25
CA THR A 38 -0.56 -5.17 -16.83
C THR A 38 -0.07 -3.72 -16.60
N TYR A 39 0.50 -3.08 -17.63
CA TYR A 39 1.10 -1.74 -17.56
C TYR A 39 0.20 -0.64 -16.94
N PRO A 40 -1.08 -0.47 -17.34
CA PRO A 40 -1.95 0.53 -16.72
C PRO A 40 -2.16 0.32 -15.22
N TYR A 41 -2.18 -0.92 -14.75
CA TYR A 41 -2.37 -1.23 -13.32
C TYR A 41 -1.15 -0.83 -12.47
N TYR A 42 0.06 -0.83 -13.04
CA TYR A 42 1.24 -0.33 -12.34
C TYR A 42 1.19 1.19 -12.13
N VAL A 43 0.59 1.94 -13.05
CA VAL A 43 0.38 3.39 -12.88
C VAL A 43 -0.61 3.65 -11.74
N VAL A 44 -1.73 2.93 -11.71
CA VAL A 44 -2.71 3.04 -10.62
C VAL A 44 -2.11 2.63 -9.28
N ARG A 45 -1.26 1.59 -9.27
CA ARG A 45 -0.51 1.15 -8.09
C ARG A 45 0.41 2.27 -7.58
N PHE A 46 1.16 2.90 -8.48
CA PHE A 46 2.05 4.00 -8.13
C PHE A 46 1.28 5.19 -7.56
N LEU A 47 0.18 5.58 -8.21
CA LEU A 47 -0.67 6.67 -7.72
C LEU A 47 -1.25 6.38 -6.33
N GLY A 48 -1.74 5.15 -6.11
CA GLY A 48 -2.21 4.71 -4.80
C GLY A 48 -1.12 4.75 -3.72
N GLY A 49 0.13 4.42 -4.09
CA GLY A 49 1.29 4.51 -3.21
C GLY A 49 1.68 5.95 -2.89
N VAL A 50 1.65 6.86 -3.88
CA VAL A 50 1.95 8.28 -3.68
C VAL A 50 0.98 8.93 -2.70
N LEU A 51 -0.31 8.62 -2.80
CA LEU A 51 -1.32 9.10 -1.85
C LEU A 51 -1.11 8.58 -0.42
N TYR A 52 -0.62 7.34 -0.27
CA TYR A 52 -0.28 6.81 1.04
C TYR A 52 0.97 7.48 1.61
N LEU A 53 2.01 7.66 0.77
CA LEU A 53 3.24 8.32 1.16
C LEU A 53 3.00 9.78 1.57
N SER A 54 2.16 10.52 0.84
CA SER A 54 1.79 11.89 1.22
C SER A 54 1.08 11.92 2.58
N GLY A 55 0.18 10.96 2.85
CA GLY A 55 -0.42 10.79 4.17
C GLY A 55 0.61 10.54 5.28
N MET A 56 1.63 9.70 5.02
CA MET A 56 2.72 9.48 5.98
C MET A 56 3.58 10.73 6.21
N LEU A 57 3.82 11.55 5.18
CA LEU A 57 4.53 12.82 5.33
C LEU A 57 3.73 13.80 6.19
N LEU A 58 2.41 13.86 6.03
CA LEU A 58 1.54 14.66 6.90
C LEU A 58 1.60 14.17 8.36
N MET A 59 1.61 12.86 8.58
CA MET A 59 1.79 12.28 9.91
C MET A 59 3.14 12.67 10.52
N LEU A 60 4.22 12.59 9.73
CA LEU A 60 5.56 13.01 10.15
C LEU A 60 5.58 14.48 10.57
N MET A 61 4.97 15.37 9.78
CA MET A 61 4.88 16.79 10.11
C MET A 61 4.11 17.02 11.42
N ASN A 62 2.96 16.35 11.60
CA ASN A 62 2.17 16.46 12.83
C ASN A 62 2.96 15.97 14.06
N CYS A 63 3.64 14.84 13.94
CA CYS A 63 4.46 14.30 15.02
C CYS A 63 5.64 15.23 15.35
N PHE A 64 6.33 15.74 14.34
CA PHE A 64 7.44 16.68 14.53
C PHE A 64 6.98 17.96 15.22
N MET A 65 5.85 18.53 14.81
CA MET A 65 5.27 19.70 15.47
C MET A 65 4.91 19.40 16.94
N THR A 66 4.37 18.21 17.22
CA THR A 66 4.04 17.78 18.58
C THR A 66 5.28 17.65 19.46
N ILE A 67 6.35 17.04 18.92
CA ILE A 67 7.64 16.89 19.62
C ILE A 67 8.27 18.26 19.86
N ALA A 68 8.29 19.14 18.86
CA ALA A 68 8.91 20.47 18.95
C ALA A 68 8.18 21.40 19.93
N GLN A 69 6.86 21.26 20.07
CA GLN A 69 6.05 22.03 21.01
C GLN A 69 5.99 21.41 22.42
N GLY A 70 6.51 20.18 22.59
CA GLY A 70 6.56 19.50 23.87
C GLY A 70 7.46 20.22 24.88
N LYS A 71 6.86 20.99 25.78
CA LYS A 71 7.56 21.51 26.96
C LYS A 71 7.69 20.39 27.98
N SER A 72 8.87 20.25 28.59
CA SER A 72 9.09 19.34 29.71
C SER A 72 8.18 19.74 30.88
N VAL A 73 7.13 18.95 31.11
CA VAL A 73 6.28 19.05 32.28
C VAL A 73 6.75 17.99 33.25
N LYS A 74 7.09 18.38 34.49
CA LYS A 74 7.25 17.42 35.59
C LYS A 74 5.89 16.77 35.83
N ALA A 75 5.68 15.59 35.24
CA ALA A 75 4.53 14.76 35.55
C ALA A 75 4.58 14.42 37.05
N PRO A 76 3.51 14.68 37.83
CA PRO A 76 3.44 14.20 39.20
C PRO A 76 3.53 12.68 39.15
N ILE A 77 4.61 12.12 39.69
CA ILE A 77 4.71 10.68 39.87
C ILE A 77 3.70 10.36 40.98
N PRO A 78 2.62 9.59 40.70
CA PRO A 78 1.75 9.15 41.77
C PRO A 78 2.63 8.35 42.73
N ALA A 79 2.72 8.79 43.99
CA ALA A 79 3.44 8.05 45.00
C ALA A 79 2.87 6.63 45.01
N ALA A 80 3.72 5.63 44.81
CA ALA A 80 3.32 4.24 44.95
C ALA A 80 2.68 4.10 46.34
N ALA A 81 1.40 3.73 46.37
CA ALA A 81 0.71 3.51 47.63
C ALA A 81 1.52 2.46 48.40
N ALA A 82 2.08 2.87 49.54
CA ALA A 82 2.76 1.96 50.44
C ALA A 82 1.70 0.96 50.93
N HIS A 83 1.74 -0.26 50.40
CA HIS A 83 0.99 -1.37 50.94
C HIS A 83 1.60 -1.68 52.32
N ALA A 84 0.82 -1.38 53.36
CA ALA A 84 1.11 -1.73 54.76
C ALA A 84 0.79 -3.20 55.03
#